data_AF-A0A2V2C156-F1
#
_entry.id   AF-A0A2V2C156-F1
#
_cell.length_a   1.000
_cell.length_b   1.000
_cell.length_c   1.000
_cell.angle_alpha   90.00
_cell.angle_beta   90.00
_cell.angle_gamma   90.00
#
_symmetry.space_group_name_H-M   'P 1'
#
loop_
_entity.id
_entity.type
_entity.pdbx_description
1 polymer ?
#
loop_
_entity_poly.entity_id
_entity_poly.type
_entity_poly.pdbx_seq_one_letter_code
_entity_poly.pdbx_strand_id
1 'polypeptide(L)'
;MKKNTSTKLAPFCALLLSLAPATPLSAESLSLKTGENKALTDTDWNWSDASKWTPTVSEVAGNDLTIDAVTTTQITSTISDGFTAGDVNIILNQNAPSGSSGGHGHFFLNIDGNATFDNFTWKTTSAQWWGSYIKIKTGSTLTIRNDLTLGNSASKAYFISFIPDNDINYKGNLRIEGDINYYANGSNSSNALWTGVNSLTVKGAVSMINQNGDIGKWEIENNNTTIGGLSGADTSNNKIFLRKDTAITFTNSGDYSWNGSINSEKKFDIAMDDSATGKQTIKLTDGAINNLTLNGGKFVLASAKATTGMLSINGGYFGVADSTTVINSAQWNSGGLLFDMAALENGYKISVAGEFSKIGDGQIEINFDGLDGTDYIGYTFDLISAGSLADFNTGDADADFTAVNLTNALAKFAWNDKTLSVTFEQIPEPATIAALFGAAALFFVFRRKRA
;
A
#
# COMPACT_ATOMS: atom_id res chain seq x y z
N MET A 1 -31.34 45.54 -52.48
CA MET A 1 -30.21 44.87 -51.80
C MET A 1 -30.70 44.32 -50.46
N LYS A 2 -30.52 43.00 -50.23
CA LYS A 2 -30.53 42.19 -48.97
C LYS A 2 -31.59 42.51 -47.88
N LYS A 3 -32.62 41.67 -47.63
CA LYS A 3 -32.67 40.44 -46.76
C LYS A 3 -32.08 40.67 -45.36
N ASN A 4 -32.66 40.27 -44.22
CA ASN A 4 -33.77 39.37 -43.91
C ASN A 4 -34.19 39.49 -42.42
N THR A 5 -35.51 39.45 -42.17
CA THR A 5 -36.28 38.74 -41.11
C THR A 5 -35.76 38.48 -39.68
N SER A 6 -36.63 38.78 -38.69
CA SER A 6 -36.76 38.07 -37.41
C SER A 6 -38.26 37.89 -37.08
N THR A 7 -38.63 36.66 -36.73
CA THR A 7 -39.97 36.06 -36.68
C THR A 7 -40.48 35.94 -35.23
N LYS A 8 -41.81 36.03 -35.08
CA LYS A 8 -42.56 35.97 -33.82
C LYS A 8 -42.58 34.56 -33.20
N LEU A 9 -42.42 34.49 -31.88
CA LEU A 9 -42.69 33.30 -31.05
C LEU A 9 -44.21 33.08 -30.88
N ALA A 10 -44.64 31.82 -30.93
CA ALA A 10 -45.90 31.31 -30.38
C ALA A 10 -45.57 30.13 -29.44
N PRO A 11 -46.31 29.92 -28.33
CA PRO A 11 -46.00 28.87 -27.37
C PRO A 11 -46.72 27.56 -27.74
N PHE A 12 -45.98 26.45 -27.74
CA PHE A 12 -46.55 25.10 -27.78
C PHE A 12 -46.39 24.46 -26.40
N CYS A 13 -47.51 23.95 -25.88
CA CYS A 13 -47.66 23.17 -24.66
C CYS A 13 -46.83 21.88 -24.74
N ALA A 14 -45.87 21.70 -23.82
CA ALA A 14 -45.20 20.42 -23.61
C ALA A 14 -45.87 19.68 -22.44
N LEU A 15 -46.37 18.49 -22.74
CA LEU A 15 -46.89 17.52 -21.79
C LEU A 15 -45.72 16.97 -20.95
N LEU A 16 -45.63 17.34 -19.67
CA LEU A 16 -44.68 16.76 -18.72
C LEU A 16 -45.16 15.35 -18.33
N LEU A 17 -44.57 14.31 -18.92
CA LEU A 17 -44.62 12.97 -18.34
C LEU A 17 -43.81 12.98 -17.04
N SER A 18 -44.49 12.83 -15.91
CA SER A 18 -43.86 12.55 -14.63
C SER A 18 -43.24 11.15 -14.69
N LEU A 19 -41.92 11.06 -14.90
CA LEU A 19 -41.18 9.87 -14.48
C LEU A 19 -41.21 9.84 -12.96
N ALA A 20 -41.93 8.87 -12.40
CA ALA A 20 -41.77 8.52 -11.00
C ALA A 20 -40.31 8.10 -10.78
N PRO A 21 -39.62 8.58 -9.73
CA PRO A 21 -38.35 7.98 -9.34
C PRO A 21 -38.62 6.51 -9.01
N ALA A 22 -37.96 5.61 -9.74
CA ALA A 22 -37.89 4.21 -9.32
C ALA A 22 -37.32 4.21 -7.91
N THR A 23 -38.13 3.81 -6.93
CA THR A 23 -37.64 3.49 -5.61
C THR A 23 -36.52 2.47 -5.79
N PRO A 24 -35.32 2.66 -5.20
CA PRO A 24 -34.33 1.59 -5.21
C PRO A 24 -35.01 0.36 -4.61
N LEU A 25 -35.14 -0.69 -5.41
CA LEU A 25 -35.52 -2.00 -4.87
C LEU A 25 -34.48 -2.27 -3.77
N SER A 26 -34.93 -2.46 -2.54
CA SER A 26 -34.02 -2.88 -1.46
C SER A 26 -33.31 -4.13 -1.96
N ALA A 27 -31.97 -4.15 -1.91
CA ALA A 27 -31.23 -5.37 -2.20
C ALA A 27 -31.77 -6.50 -1.32
N GLU A 28 -32.10 -7.63 -1.94
CA GLU A 28 -32.42 -8.85 -1.20
C GLU A 28 -31.12 -9.59 -0.86
N SER A 29 -31.13 -10.40 0.19
CA SER A 29 -30.03 -11.31 0.51
C SER A 29 -30.33 -12.71 -0.02
N LEU A 30 -29.56 -13.15 -1.01
CA LEU A 30 -29.72 -14.41 -1.70
C LEU A 30 -28.69 -15.42 -1.22
N SER A 31 -29.12 -16.65 -0.97
CA SER A 31 -28.25 -17.78 -0.65
C SER A 31 -28.24 -18.79 -1.79
N LEU A 32 -27.06 -19.33 -2.12
CA LEU A 32 -26.96 -20.41 -3.10
C LEU A 32 -27.69 -21.65 -2.57
N LYS A 33 -28.55 -22.25 -3.40
CA LYS A 33 -29.20 -23.52 -3.09
C LYS A 33 -28.15 -24.63 -3.11
N THR A 34 -27.98 -25.28 -1.98
CA THR A 34 -27.13 -26.47 -1.83
C THR A 34 -27.96 -27.71 -1.56
N GLY A 35 -27.37 -28.88 -1.76
CA GLY A 35 -27.95 -30.16 -1.33
C GLY A 35 -27.93 -30.35 0.19
N GLU A 36 -28.26 -31.58 0.61
CA GLU A 36 -28.17 -31.98 2.02
C GLU A 36 -26.77 -31.73 2.58
N ASN A 37 -26.69 -31.31 3.84
CA ASN A 37 -25.43 -30.97 4.53
C ASN A 37 -24.58 -29.92 3.79
N LYS A 38 -25.22 -29.00 3.05
CA LYS A 38 -24.57 -27.95 2.26
C LYS A 38 -23.73 -28.47 1.09
N ALA A 39 -23.97 -29.71 0.63
CA ALA A 39 -23.23 -30.27 -0.49
C ALA A 39 -23.45 -29.45 -1.76
N LEU A 40 -22.37 -28.99 -2.39
CA LEU A 40 -22.37 -28.37 -3.70
C LEU A 40 -21.67 -29.29 -4.68
N THR A 41 -22.45 -29.89 -5.58
CA THR A 41 -21.99 -30.81 -6.63
C THR A 41 -22.14 -30.24 -8.03
N ASP A 42 -22.99 -29.22 -8.19
CA ASP A 42 -23.22 -28.55 -9.47
C ASP A 42 -21.97 -27.78 -9.90
N THR A 43 -21.55 -28.01 -11.15
CA THR A 43 -20.46 -27.29 -11.82
C THR A 43 -20.98 -26.60 -13.08
N ASP A 44 -20.20 -25.66 -13.61
CA ASP A 44 -20.43 -24.91 -14.84
C ASP A 44 -21.74 -24.09 -14.83
N TRP A 45 -22.15 -23.63 -13.64
CA TRP A 45 -23.33 -22.78 -13.46
C TRP A 45 -22.96 -21.29 -13.50
N ASN A 46 -23.94 -20.47 -13.90
CA ASN A 46 -23.79 -19.02 -13.97
C ASN A 46 -24.44 -18.36 -12.77
N TRP A 47 -23.78 -17.37 -12.18
CA TRP A 47 -24.29 -16.63 -11.03
C TRP A 47 -25.56 -15.84 -11.31
N SER A 48 -25.81 -15.49 -12.58
CA SER A 48 -27.04 -14.80 -13.00
C SER A 48 -28.27 -15.72 -13.06
N ASP A 49 -28.10 -17.04 -12.93
CA ASP A 49 -29.20 -17.99 -12.93
C ASP A 49 -29.97 -17.91 -11.60
N ALA A 50 -31.07 -17.17 -11.61
CA ALA A 50 -31.94 -16.99 -10.44
C ALA A 50 -32.47 -18.31 -9.87
N SER A 51 -32.52 -19.40 -10.66
CA SER A 51 -32.95 -20.70 -10.17
C SER A 51 -31.98 -21.29 -9.12
N LYS A 52 -30.70 -20.88 -9.16
CA LYS A 52 -29.66 -21.30 -8.22
C LYS A 52 -29.76 -20.64 -6.85
N TRP A 53 -30.55 -19.59 -6.70
CA TRP A 53 -30.60 -18.76 -5.49
C TRP A 53 -31.93 -18.87 -4.74
N THR A 54 -31.88 -18.65 -3.43
CA THR A 54 -33.06 -18.55 -2.55
C THR A 54 -32.97 -17.29 -1.67
N PRO A 55 -34.05 -16.50 -1.50
CA PRO A 55 -35.33 -16.61 -2.21
C PRO A 55 -35.19 -16.47 -3.73
N THR A 56 -36.18 -16.96 -4.48
CA THR A 56 -36.17 -16.81 -5.94
C THR A 56 -36.51 -15.37 -6.30
N VAL A 57 -35.66 -14.75 -7.12
CA VAL A 57 -35.81 -13.38 -7.63
C VAL A 57 -35.99 -13.38 -9.14
N SER A 58 -36.46 -12.26 -9.70
CA SER A 58 -36.49 -12.07 -11.17
C SER A 58 -35.11 -11.84 -11.77
N GLU A 59 -34.18 -11.28 -10.99
CA GLU A 59 -32.83 -10.97 -11.40
C GLU A 59 -31.91 -11.06 -10.18
N VAL A 60 -30.75 -11.71 -10.34
CA VAL A 60 -29.77 -11.87 -9.25
C VAL A 60 -28.92 -10.61 -9.08
N ALA A 61 -28.61 -9.92 -10.17
CA ALA A 61 -27.78 -8.72 -10.13
C ALA A 61 -28.38 -7.63 -9.22
N GLY A 62 -27.52 -6.93 -8.49
CA GLY A 62 -27.89 -5.89 -7.53
C GLY A 62 -28.24 -6.39 -6.13
N ASN A 63 -28.28 -7.71 -5.89
CA ASN A 63 -28.56 -8.30 -4.58
C ASN A 63 -27.27 -8.68 -3.84
N ASP A 64 -27.40 -8.95 -2.52
CA ASP A 64 -26.33 -9.55 -1.72
C ASP A 64 -26.32 -11.06 -1.92
N LEU A 65 -25.15 -11.67 -2.03
CA LEU A 65 -24.98 -13.07 -2.38
C LEU A 65 -24.19 -13.81 -1.30
N THR A 66 -24.75 -14.91 -0.80
CA THR A 66 -24.08 -15.79 0.15
C THR A 66 -23.93 -17.20 -0.39
N ILE A 67 -22.70 -17.73 -0.33
CA ILE A 67 -22.40 -19.14 -0.58
C ILE A 67 -21.81 -19.72 0.70
N ASP A 68 -22.44 -20.75 1.24
CA ASP A 68 -21.94 -21.54 2.37
C ASP A 68 -22.09 -23.01 1.99
N ALA A 69 -20.98 -23.61 1.55
CA ALA A 69 -21.01 -24.88 0.84
C ALA A 69 -19.84 -25.82 1.20
N VAL A 70 -20.12 -27.12 1.09
CA VAL A 70 -19.13 -28.20 1.16
C VAL A 70 -18.95 -28.77 -0.25
N THR A 71 -17.72 -28.80 -0.74
CA THR A 71 -17.39 -29.40 -2.04
C THR A 71 -16.58 -30.68 -1.84
N THR A 72 -16.92 -31.75 -2.55
CA THR A 72 -16.15 -33.02 -2.52
C THR A 72 -15.49 -33.33 -3.85
N THR A 73 -15.77 -32.51 -4.86
CA THR A 73 -15.23 -32.55 -6.21
C THR A 73 -14.87 -31.13 -6.65
N GLN A 74 -14.22 -31.02 -7.80
CA GLN A 74 -13.95 -29.75 -8.43
C GLN A 74 -15.25 -29.07 -8.81
N ILE A 75 -15.32 -27.76 -8.58
CA ILE A 75 -16.45 -26.91 -8.96
C ILE A 75 -15.94 -25.78 -9.82
N THR A 76 -16.63 -25.53 -10.92
CA THR A 76 -16.46 -24.34 -11.75
C THR A 76 -17.75 -23.53 -11.72
N SER A 77 -17.66 -22.22 -11.62
CA SER A 77 -18.79 -21.31 -11.76
C SER A 77 -18.37 -20.06 -12.53
N THR A 78 -19.34 -19.38 -13.16
CA THR A 78 -19.07 -18.22 -14.02
C THR A 78 -19.94 -17.03 -13.63
N ILE A 79 -19.32 -15.84 -13.64
CA ILE A 79 -19.97 -14.53 -13.58
C ILE A 79 -19.87 -13.89 -14.96
N SER A 80 -21.00 -13.51 -15.53
CA SER A 80 -21.07 -12.88 -16.85
C SER A 80 -20.63 -11.42 -16.83
N ASP A 81 -20.30 -10.90 -18.01
CA ASP A 81 -20.00 -9.48 -18.22
C ASP A 81 -21.15 -8.57 -17.76
N GLY A 82 -20.80 -7.46 -17.13
CA GLY A 82 -21.74 -6.47 -16.60
C GLY A 82 -22.40 -6.84 -15.27
N PHE A 83 -22.07 -8.00 -14.67
CA PHE A 83 -22.71 -8.43 -13.43
C PHE A 83 -22.35 -7.53 -12.26
N THR A 84 -23.37 -7.11 -11.50
CA THR A 84 -23.18 -6.32 -10.27
C THR A 84 -23.87 -7.02 -9.11
N ALA A 85 -23.26 -6.98 -7.93
CA ALA A 85 -23.85 -7.46 -6.68
C ALA A 85 -23.54 -6.47 -5.56
N GLY A 86 -24.31 -6.53 -4.49
CA GLY A 86 -23.97 -5.87 -3.24
C GLY A 86 -22.85 -6.61 -2.54
N ASP A 87 -23.10 -7.11 -1.33
CA ASP A 87 -22.14 -7.88 -0.56
C ASP A 87 -22.09 -9.33 -1.06
N VAL A 88 -20.91 -9.81 -1.43
CA VAL A 88 -20.68 -11.20 -1.81
C VAL A 88 -19.89 -11.90 -0.70
N ASN A 89 -20.50 -12.88 -0.03
CA ASN A 89 -19.88 -13.63 1.06
C ASN A 89 -19.81 -15.13 0.76
N ILE A 90 -18.61 -15.68 0.71
CA ILE A 90 -18.36 -17.06 0.31
C ILE A 90 -17.57 -17.77 1.41
N ILE A 91 -18.10 -18.91 1.85
CA ILE A 91 -17.49 -19.82 2.82
C ILE A 91 -17.50 -21.21 2.19
N LEU A 92 -16.33 -21.73 1.85
CA LEU A 92 -16.15 -23.03 1.22
C LEU A 92 -15.42 -23.99 2.13
N ASN A 93 -15.98 -25.18 2.30
CA ASN A 93 -15.28 -26.32 2.87
C ASN A 93 -14.96 -27.34 1.76
N GLN A 94 -13.73 -27.34 1.27
CA GLN A 94 -13.24 -28.24 0.23
C GLN A 94 -12.77 -29.55 0.86
N ASN A 95 -13.65 -30.56 0.82
CA ASN A 95 -13.45 -31.87 1.43
C ASN A 95 -13.31 -32.99 0.38
N ALA A 96 -12.60 -32.71 -0.71
CA ALA A 96 -12.26 -33.72 -1.70
C ALA A 96 -11.08 -34.61 -1.22
N PRO A 97 -10.98 -35.88 -1.68
CA PRO A 97 -9.82 -36.74 -1.43
C PRO A 97 -8.50 -36.08 -1.86
N SER A 98 -7.35 -36.59 -1.41
CA SER A 98 -6.06 -36.06 -1.84
C SER A 98 -5.79 -36.30 -3.33
N GLY A 99 -4.94 -35.46 -3.94
CA GLY A 99 -4.54 -35.65 -5.34
C GLY A 99 -3.84 -36.99 -5.61
N SER A 100 -3.09 -37.51 -4.62
CA SER A 100 -2.47 -38.84 -4.69
C SER A 100 -3.49 -39.98 -4.74
N SER A 101 -4.73 -39.72 -4.33
CA SER A 101 -5.87 -40.64 -4.40
C SER A 101 -6.79 -40.32 -5.58
N GLY A 102 -6.35 -39.50 -6.54
CA GLY A 102 -7.14 -39.09 -7.70
C GLY A 102 -8.21 -38.02 -7.39
N GLY A 103 -8.13 -37.37 -6.23
CA GLY A 103 -9.03 -36.27 -5.89
C GLY A 103 -8.76 -35.01 -6.68
N HIS A 104 -9.82 -34.26 -6.98
CA HIS A 104 -9.79 -32.92 -7.56
C HIS A 104 -10.72 -32.04 -6.75
N GLY A 105 -10.18 -31.13 -5.92
CA GLY A 105 -10.98 -30.38 -4.95
C GLY A 105 -11.03 -28.86 -5.16
N HIS A 106 -10.38 -28.34 -6.20
CA HIS A 106 -10.30 -26.91 -6.45
C HIS A 106 -11.67 -26.29 -6.78
N PHE A 107 -11.83 -25.02 -6.40
CA PHE A 107 -12.97 -24.20 -6.81
C PHE A 107 -12.48 -23.16 -7.83
N PHE A 108 -13.15 -23.09 -8.97
CA PHE A 108 -12.87 -22.11 -10.02
C PHE A 108 -14.04 -21.13 -10.13
N LEU A 109 -13.75 -19.85 -9.94
CA LEU A 109 -14.67 -18.76 -10.27
C LEU A 109 -14.13 -18.03 -11.50
N ASN A 110 -14.85 -18.11 -12.61
CA ASN A 110 -14.53 -17.38 -13.83
C ASN A 110 -15.32 -16.07 -13.87
N ILE A 111 -14.62 -14.94 -13.96
CA ILE A 111 -15.20 -13.62 -14.19
C ILE A 111 -15.07 -13.33 -15.70
N ASP A 112 -16.12 -13.61 -16.46
CA ASP A 112 -16.14 -13.64 -17.94
C ASP A 112 -16.40 -12.27 -18.59
N GLY A 113 -16.12 -11.21 -17.86
CA GLY A 113 -16.28 -9.82 -18.27
C GLY A 113 -16.03 -8.89 -17.09
N ASN A 114 -16.51 -7.65 -17.18
CA ASN A 114 -16.47 -6.73 -16.05
C ASN A 114 -17.50 -7.13 -15.01
N ALA A 115 -17.11 -7.13 -13.74
CA ALA A 115 -18.01 -7.37 -12.63
C ALA A 115 -17.75 -6.38 -11.50
N THR A 116 -18.77 -6.04 -10.72
CA THR A 116 -18.63 -5.14 -9.57
C THR A 116 -19.36 -5.67 -8.34
N PHE A 117 -18.67 -5.75 -7.22
CA PHE A 117 -19.25 -6.06 -5.90
C PHE A 117 -19.08 -4.87 -4.96
N ASP A 118 -19.98 -4.71 -3.99
CA ASP A 118 -19.78 -3.73 -2.93
C ASP A 118 -18.69 -4.21 -1.98
N ASN A 119 -18.90 -5.36 -1.32
CA ASN A 119 -17.87 -6.08 -0.56
C ASN A 119 -17.66 -7.48 -1.13
N PHE A 120 -16.46 -8.03 -0.97
CA PHE A 120 -16.19 -9.41 -1.34
C PHE A 120 -15.46 -10.15 -0.23
N THR A 121 -16.14 -11.12 0.38
CA THR A 121 -15.56 -12.02 1.36
C THR A 121 -15.40 -13.42 0.77
N TRP A 122 -14.19 -13.97 0.83
CA TRP A 122 -13.90 -15.34 0.44
C TRP A 122 -13.12 -16.06 1.55
N LYS A 123 -13.75 -17.07 2.13
CA LYS A 123 -13.15 -17.94 3.14
C LYS A 123 -13.14 -19.38 2.68
N THR A 124 -12.04 -20.07 2.91
CA THR A 124 -11.88 -21.46 2.49
C THR A 124 -11.31 -22.31 3.64
N THR A 125 -11.67 -23.58 3.68
CA THR A 125 -10.98 -24.64 4.44
C THR A 125 -10.79 -25.85 3.55
N SER A 126 -9.65 -26.53 3.67
CA SER A 126 -9.41 -27.77 2.93
C SER A 126 -8.53 -28.76 3.70
N ALA A 127 -9.00 -29.99 3.90
CA ALA A 127 -8.16 -31.01 4.54
C ALA A 127 -6.93 -31.42 3.68
N GLN A 128 -6.97 -31.11 2.39
CA GLN A 128 -5.98 -31.49 1.38
C GLN A 128 -5.42 -30.27 0.66
N TRP A 129 -4.49 -30.45 -0.30
CA TRP A 129 -3.91 -29.37 -1.09
C TRP A 129 -4.88 -28.78 -2.12
N TRP A 130 -6.02 -28.23 -1.68
CA TRP A 130 -7.04 -27.62 -2.52
C TRP A 130 -7.19 -26.16 -2.19
N GLY A 131 -7.51 -25.37 -3.20
CA GLY A 131 -7.63 -23.92 -3.09
C GLY A 131 -8.67 -23.38 -4.04
N SER A 132 -8.85 -22.07 -4.00
CA SER A 132 -9.78 -21.36 -4.88
C SER A 132 -9.02 -20.53 -5.90
N TYR A 133 -9.41 -20.66 -7.16
CA TYR A 133 -8.90 -19.88 -8.28
C TYR A 133 -10.00 -18.93 -8.76
N ILE A 134 -9.75 -17.64 -8.62
CA ILE A 134 -10.61 -16.57 -9.11
C ILE A 134 -9.93 -16.00 -10.36
N LYS A 135 -10.48 -16.36 -11.52
CA LYS A 135 -9.91 -16.10 -12.84
C LYS A 135 -10.65 -14.93 -13.46
N ILE A 136 -9.94 -13.86 -13.82
CA ILE A 136 -10.55 -12.66 -14.41
C ILE A 136 -10.18 -12.58 -15.88
N LYS A 137 -11.17 -12.53 -16.76
CA LYS A 137 -10.96 -12.52 -18.21
C LYS A 137 -10.06 -11.36 -18.65
N THR A 138 -9.15 -11.65 -19.57
CA THR A 138 -8.23 -10.67 -20.15
C THR A 138 -9.01 -9.51 -20.78
N GLY A 139 -8.60 -8.28 -20.47
CA GLY A 139 -9.30 -7.05 -20.88
C GLY A 139 -10.47 -6.64 -19.98
N SER A 140 -10.80 -7.44 -18.97
CA SER A 140 -11.88 -7.16 -18.01
C SER A 140 -11.37 -6.78 -16.64
N THR A 141 -12.24 -6.22 -15.81
CA THR A 141 -11.92 -5.85 -14.42
C THR A 141 -12.97 -6.37 -13.45
N LEU A 142 -12.52 -7.06 -12.40
CA LEU A 142 -13.31 -7.25 -11.19
C LEU A 142 -13.09 -6.04 -10.28
N THR A 143 -14.17 -5.32 -9.98
CA THR A 143 -14.16 -4.15 -9.09
C THR A 143 -14.83 -4.48 -7.77
N ILE A 144 -14.20 -4.10 -6.66
CA ILE A 144 -14.74 -4.19 -5.31
C ILE A 144 -14.80 -2.77 -4.75
N ARG A 145 -16.00 -2.25 -4.48
CA ARG A 145 -16.21 -0.84 -4.11
C ARG A 145 -15.81 -0.50 -2.68
N ASN A 146 -15.75 -1.51 -1.82
CA ASN A 146 -15.31 -1.42 -0.44
C ASN A 146 -14.15 -2.42 -0.25
N ASP A 147 -14.28 -3.36 0.68
CA ASP A 147 -13.18 -4.23 1.10
C ASP A 147 -13.25 -5.62 0.47
N LEU A 148 -12.06 -6.16 0.21
CA LEU A 148 -11.83 -7.56 -0.11
C LEU A 148 -11.35 -8.28 1.15
N THR A 149 -12.21 -9.10 1.76
CA THR A 149 -11.84 -9.91 2.91
C THR A 149 -11.55 -11.35 2.49
N LEU A 150 -10.32 -11.79 2.70
CA LEU A 150 -9.87 -13.12 2.36
C LEU A 150 -9.50 -13.85 3.63
N GLY A 151 -9.83 -15.13 3.74
CA GLY A 151 -9.58 -15.83 4.98
C GLY A 151 -9.55 -17.33 4.87
N ASN A 152 -8.99 -17.91 5.91
CA ASN A 152 -8.54 -19.27 5.88
C ASN A 152 -8.66 -19.73 7.36
N SER A 153 -9.37 -20.84 7.68
CA SER A 153 -9.84 -21.07 9.06
C SER A 153 -9.47 -22.39 9.78
N ALA A 154 -8.62 -23.28 9.26
CA ALA A 154 -8.17 -24.45 10.07
C ALA A 154 -7.01 -25.30 9.53
N SER A 155 -6.78 -25.34 8.21
CA SER A 155 -6.00 -26.44 7.60
C SER A 155 -4.59 -26.04 7.12
N LYS A 156 -3.77 -27.01 6.68
CA LYS A 156 -2.34 -26.80 6.37
C LYS A 156 -2.00 -26.62 4.89
N ALA A 157 -2.97 -26.64 3.96
CA ALA A 157 -2.65 -26.86 2.54
C ALA A 157 -3.59 -26.13 1.54
N TYR A 158 -3.80 -24.82 1.62
CA TYR A 158 -4.75 -24.17 0.70
C TYR A 158 -4.43 -22.71 0.42
N PHE A 159 -4.88 -22.23 -0.73
CA PHE A 159 -4.66 -20.85 -1.17
C PHE A 159 -5.95 -20.24 -1.68
N ILE A 160 -5.97 -18.91 -1.66
CA ILE A 160 -6.94 -18.11 -2.42
C ILE A 160 -6.14 -17.36 -3.46
N SER A 161 -6.42 -17.59 -4.73
CA SER A 161 -5.65 -17.03 -5.82
C SER A 161 -6.50 -16.23 -6.79
N PHE A 162 -5.95 -15.11 -7.23
CA PHE A 162 -6.39 -14.34 -8.38
C PHE A 162 -5.37 -14.54 -9.49
N ILE A 163 -5.40 -15.71 -10.12
CA ILE A 163 -4.43 -16.11 -11.16
C ILE A 163 -5.14 -16.78 -12.33
N PRO A 164 -4.57 -16.77 -13.55
CA PRO A 164 -5.14 -17.44 -14.72
C PRO A 164 -5.22 -18.97 -14.64
N ASP A 165 -4.48 -19.60 -13.71
CA ASP A 165 -4.26 -21.05 -13.68
C ASP A 165 -3.81 -21.61 -15.05
N ASN A 166 -2.77 -21.00 -15.62
CA ASN A 166 -2.23 -21.28 -16.96
C ASN A 166 -3.16 -20.94 -18.15
N ASP A 167 -4.38 -20.43 -17.92
CA ASP A 167 -5.26 -19.96 -18.99
C ASP A 167 -5.00 -18.49 -19.33
N ILE A 168 -4.29 -18.24 -20.44
CA ILE A 168 -3.91 -16.90 -20.90
C ILE A 168 -5.13 -15.99 -21.17
N ASN A 169 -6.32 -16.55 -21.34
CA ASN A 169 -7.55 -15.78 -21.51
C ASN A 169 -8.04 -15.14 -20.21
N TYR A 170 -7.42 -15.46 -19.07
CA TYR A 170 -7.81 -14.96 -17.75
C TYR A 170 -6.69 -14.22 -17.01
N LYS A 171 -6.11 -13.22 -17.68
CA LYS A 171 -5.16 -12.28 -17.08
C LYS A 171 -5.75 -10.86 -17.06
N GLY A 172 -6.93 -10.71 -16.47
CA GLY A 172 -7.65 -9.44 -16.29
C GLY A 172 -7.09 -8.58 -15.16
N ASN A 173 -7.87 -7.59 -14.72
CA ASN A 173 -7.49 -6.65 -13.66
C ASN A 173 -8.34 -6.86 -12.41
N LEU A 174 -7.74 -6.64 -11.24
CA LEU A 174 -8.43 -6.62 -9.96
C LEU A 174 -8.30 -5.22 -9.36
N ARG A 175 -9.43 -4.58 -9.07
CA ARG A 175 -9.51 -3.22 -8.52
C ARG A 175 -10.32 -3.22 -7.22
N ILE A 176 -9.74 -2.70 -6.16
CA ILE A 176 -10.35 -2.55 -4.84
C ILE A 176 -10.27 -1.08 -4.42
N GLU A 177 -11.41 -0.49 -4.09
CA GLU A 177 -11.50 0.90 -3.64
C GLU A 177 -11.28 1.06 -2.13
N GLY A 178 -11.44 -0.02 -1.35
CA GLY A 178 -11.06 -0.11 0.06
C GLY A 178 -9.79 -0.94 0.27
N ASP A 179 -9.80 -1.78 1.30
CA ASP A 179 -8.68 -2.59 1.75
C ASP A 179 -8.73 -4.04 1.23
N ILE A 180 -7.56 -4.69 1.16
CA ILE A 180 -7.48 -6.15 1.18
C ILE A 180 -7.19 -6.58 2.62
N ASN A 181 -8.12 -7.31 3.22
CA ASN A 181 -7.99 -7.87 4.56
C ASN A 181 -7.76 -9.39 4.47
N TYR A 182 -6.49 -9.81 4.47
CA TYR A 182 -6.11 -11.21 4.41
C TYR A 182 -5.89 -11.78 5.82
N TYR A 183 -6.87 -12.54 6.28
CA TYR A 183 -6.81 -13.30 7.54
C TYR A 183 -6.05 -14.60 7.33
N ALA A 184 -4.81 -14.63 7.81
CA ALA A 184 -3.90 -15.76 7.67
C ALA A 184 -3.90 -16.63 8.93
N ASN A 185 -4.02 -17.94 8.72
CA ASN A 185 -4.17 -19.01 9.71
C ASN A 185 -3.47 -20.23 9.10
N GLY A 186 -2.26 -20.52 9.56
CA GLY A 186 -1.41 -21.59 9.07
C GLY A 186 0.08 -21.44 9.35
N SER A 187 0.66 -22.53 9.86
CA SER A 187 2.06 -22.60 10.31
C SER A 187 3.07 -22.97 9.21
N ASN A 188 2.74 -22.93 7.92
CA ASN A 188 3.62 -23.41 6.82
C ASN A 188 3.45 -22.66 5.48
N SER A 189 4.29 -23.00 4.50
CA SER A 189 4.47 -22.28 3.22
C SER A 189 3.31 -22.38 2.21
N SER A 190 2.30 -23.23 2.46
CA SER A 190 1.24 -23.53 1.50
C SER A 190 0.02 -22.62 1.61
N ASN A 191 -0.14 -21.91 2.74
CA ASN A 191 -1.22 -20.95 2.93
C ASN A 191 -0.81 -19.58 2.40
N ALA A 192 -1.47 -19.13 1.34
CA ALA A 192 -1.14 -17.87 0.69
C ALA A 192 -2.34 -17.19 0.03
N LEU A 193 -2.31 -15.86 0.04
CA LEU A 193 -2.92 -15.05 -1.00
C LEU A 193 -1.99 -15.04 -2.21
N TRP A 194 -2.45 -15.45 -3.39
CA TRP A 194 -1.65 -15.36 -4.63
C TRP A 194 -2.33 -14.46 -5.65
N THR A 195 -1.66 -13.40 -6.07
CA THR A 195 -2.14 -12.51 -7.13
C THR A 195 -1.22 -12.59 -8.34
N GLY A 196 -1.79 -12.90 -9.51
CA GLY A 196 -1.12 -13.01 -10.81
C GLY A 196 -1.98 -12.42 -11.92
N VAL A 197 -2.52 -11.22 -11.67
CA VAL A 197 -3.38 -10.47 -12.60
C VAL A 197 -2.56 -9.54 -13.51
N ASN A 198 -3.18 -8.95 -14.51
CA ASN A 198 -2.52 -7.91 -15.30
C ASN A 198 -2.27 -6.64 -14.47
N SER A 199 -3.28 -6.18 -13.73
CA SER A 199 -3.13 -5.06 -12.80
C SER A 199 -3.85 -5.36 -11.50
N LEU A 200 -3.15 -5.16 -10.39
CA LEU A 200 -3.74 -5.09 -9.07
C LEU A 200 -3.73 -3.62 -8.61
N THR A 201 -4.90 -3.08 -8.33
CA THR A 201 -5.05 -1.73 -7.77
C THR A 201 -5.85 -1.81 -6.48
N VAL A 202 -5.28 -1.34 -5.38
CA VAL A 202 -5.93 -1.24 -4.07
C VAL A 202 -5.78 0.20 -3.60
N LYS A 203 -6.87 0.92 -3.31
CA LYS A 203 -6.74 2.28 -2.78
C LYS A 203 -6.35 2.29 -1.31
N GLY A 204 -6.84 1.32 -0.54
CA GLY A 204 -6.48 1.08 0.84
C GLY A 204 -5.25 0.17 0.98
N ALA A 205 -5.05 -0.35 2.18
CA ALA A 205 -3.94 -1.23 2.49
C ALA A 205 -4.15 -2.66 2.01
N VAL A 206 -3.04 -3.36 1.80
CA VAL A 206 -3.00 -4.82 1.87
C VAL A 206 -2.60 -5.21 3.29
N SER A 207 -3.59 -5.64 4.07
CA SER A 207 -3.47 -6.00 5.47
C SER A 207 -3.31 -7.51 5.62
N MET A 208 -2.16 -7.94 6.16
CA MET A 208 -1.91 -9.32 6.55
C MET A 208 -2.23 -9.47 8.05
N ILE A 209 -3.35 -10.13 8.33
CA ILE A 209 -3.93 -10.26 9.67
C ILE A 209 -3.68 -11.68 10.15
N ASN A 210 -2.60 -11.89 10.90
CA ASN A 210 -2.22 -13.21 11.37
C ASN A 210 -3.10 -13.62 12.56
N GLN A 211 -3.69 -14.81 12.45
CA GLN A 211 -4.43 -15.47 13.50
C GLN A 211 -3.54 -16.52 14.15
N ASN A 212 -3.67 -16.73 15.46
CA ASN A 212 -2.99 -17.82 16.20
C ASN A 212 -1.44 -17.83 16.10
N GLY A 213 -0.80 -16.70 15.79
CA GLY A 213 0.67 -16.60 15.69
C GLY A 213 1.25 -17.10 14.36
N ASP A 214 0.40 -17.30 13.36
CA ASP A 214 0.78 -17.86 12.06
C ASP A 214 1.41 -16.83 11.09
N ILE A 215 1.77 -17.28 9.87
CA ILE A 215 2.44 -16.48 8.83
C ILE A 215 1.42 -16.03 7.77
N GLY A 216 1.21 -14.72 7.63
CA GLY A 216 0.59 -14.13 6.46
C GLY A 216 1.53 -14.19 5.27
N LYS A 217 1.16 -14.91 4.20
CA LYS A 217 1.94 -14.98 2.95
C LYS A 217 1.18 -14.37 1.79
N TRP A 218 1.82 -13.43 1.10
CA TRP A 218 1.35 -12.88 -0.17
C TRP A 218 2.34 -13.24 -1.29
N GLU A 219 1.85 -13.95 -2.30
CA GLU A 219 2.58 -14.28 -3.51
C GLU A 219 2.20 -13.34 -4.64
N ILE A 220 3.21 -12.73 -5.27
CA ILE A 220 3.02 -11.67 -6.26
C ILE A 220 3.60 -12.07 -7.60
N GLU A 221 2.75 -12.05 -8.62
CA GLU A 221 3.07 -12.30 -10.02
C GLU A 221 2.41 -11.27 -10.97
N ASN A 222 1.75 -10.25 -10.41
CA ASN A 222 1.03 -9.22 -11.17
C ASN A 222 1.96 -8.49 -12.15
N ASN A 223 1.45 -8.03 -13.31
CA ASN A 223 2.27 -7.17 -14.18
C ASN A 223 2.46 -5.78 -13.58
N ASN A 224 1.41 -5.21 -12.99
CA ASN A 224 1.44 -3.93 -12.28
C ASN A 224 0.77 -4.08 -10.91
N THR A 225 1.32 -3.43 -9.89
CA THR A 225 0.75 -3.40 -8.55
C THR A 225 0.82 -1.99 -7.97
N THR A 226 -0.35 -1.44 -7.64
CA THR A 226 -0.49 -0.15 -6.94
C THR A 226 -1.38 -0.35 -5.74
N ILE A 227 -0.91 -0.03 -4.54
CA ILE A 227 -1.66 -0.21 -3.29
C ILE A 227 -1.62 1.06 -2.43
N GLY A 228 -2.53 1.20 -1.47
CA GLY A 228 -2.46 2.26 -0.45
C GLY A 228 -1.23 2.08 0.42
N GLY A 229 -0.99 0.87 0.93
CA GLY A 229 0.20 0.54 1.69
C GLY A 229 0.19 -0.91 2.14
N LEU A 230 1.19 -1.32 2.90
CA LEU A 230 1.27 -2.62 3.55
C LEU A 230 1.00 -2.47 5.05
N SER A 231 0.11 -3.33 5.56
CA SER A 231 -0.25 -3.35 6.97
C SER A 231 -0.12 -4.75 7.58
N GLY A 232 0.38 -4.84 8.81
CA GLY A 232 0.48 -6.06 9.60
C GLY A 232 0.96 -5.78 11.02
N ALA A 233 0.45 -6.54 12.00
CA ALA A 233 0.76 -6.33 13.42
C ALA A 233 2.26 -6.53 13.73
N ASP A 234 2.90 -5.69 14.55
CA ASP A 234 4.37 -5.69 14.78
C ASP A 234 5.03 -7.04 15.16
N THR A 235 4.27 -8.01 15.67
CA THR A 235 4.75 -9.35 16.04
C THR A 235 4.55 -10.40 14.92
N SER A 236 4.09 -9.99 13.74
CA SER A 236 3.68 -10.88 12.66
C SER A 236 4.88 -11.35 11.83
N ASN A 237 5.07 -12.66 11.68
CA ASN A 237 6.11 -13.16 10.77
C ASN A 237 5.61 -13.20 9.31
N ASN A 238 5.18 -12.06 8.76
CA ASN A 238 4.62 -12.02 7.40
C ASN A 238 5.68 -12.35 6.35
N LYS A 239 5.20 -12.72 5.16
CA LYS A 239 6.04 -13.10 4.03
C LYS A 239 5.50 -12.54 2.72
N ILE A 240 6.35 -11.80 2.03
CA ILE A 240 6.16 -11.52 0.61
C ILE A 240 7.01 -12.51 -0.18
N PHE A 241 6.39 -13.18 -1.15
CA PHE A 241 7.05 -14.10 -2.06
C PHE A 241 6.88 -13.64 -3.50
N LEU A 242 7.99 -13.39 -4.18
CA LEU A 242 7.97 -12.86 -5.54
C LEU A 242 8.14 -14.00 -6.54
N ARG A 243 7.17 -14.15 -7.44
CA ARG A 243 7.22 -15.13 -8.54
C ARG A 243 8.06 -14.62 -9.71
N LYS A 244 8.32 -13.32 -9.77
CA LYS A 244 9.14 -12.62 -10.75
C LYS A 244 9.66 -11.30 -10.17
N ASP A 245 10.56 -10.63 -10.88
CA ASP A 245 10.95 -9.25 -10.55
C ASP A 245 9.69 -8.38 -10.49
N THR A 246 9.56 -7.63 -9.40
CA THR A 246 8.31 -6.95 -9.03
C THR A 246 8.62 -5.55 -8.55
N ALA A 247 7.87 -4.58 -9.05
CA ALA A 247 7.79 -3.24 -8.52
C ALA A 247 6.39 -3.00 -7.94
N ILE A 248 6.30 -2.36 -6.77
CA ILE A 248 5.03 -1.92 -6.18
C ILE A 248 5.05 -0.41 -5.99
N THR A 249 3.97 0.25 -6.37
CA THR A 249 3.73 1.67 -6.07
C THR A 249 2.79 1.82 -4.87
N PHE A 250 3.19 2.59 -3.88
CA PHE A 250 2.38 2.95 -2.71
C PHE A 250 1.80 4.35 -2.88
N THR A 251 0.48 4.45 -2.92
CA THR A 251 -0.25 5.74 -2.95
C THR A 251 -0.40 6.36 -1.56
N ASN A 252 -0.31 5.55 -0.51
CA ASN A 252 -0.05 5.92 0.88
C ASN A 252 -0.76 7.20 1.35
N SER A 253 -2.09 7.21 1.27
CA SER A 253 -2.94 8.30 1.76
C SER A 253 -3.07 8.33 3.29
N GLY A 254 -2.62 7.28 3.98
CA GLY A 254 -2.60 7.15 5.43
C GLY A 254 -1.30 6.50 5.90
N ASP A 255 -1.21 6.30 7.22
CA ASP A 255 -0.05 5.68 7.85
C ASP A 255 -0.23 4.16 7.94
N TYR A 256 0.74 3.41 7.44
CA TYR A 256 0.75 1.95 7.48
C TYR A 256 2.09 1.42 8.00
N SER A 257 2.04 0.27 8.65
CA SER A 257 3.21 -0.42 9.20
C SER A 257 3.15 -1.89 8.86
N TRP A 258 4.24 -2.43 8.34
CA TRP A 258 4.38 -3.83 8.02
C TRP A 258 5.71 -4.37 8.49
N ASN A 259 5.68 -5.61 8.96
CA ASN A 259 6.85 -6.34 9.42
C ASN A 259 6.80 -7.76 8.86
N GLY A 260 7.96 -8.27 8.44
CA GLY A 260 8.05 -9.59 7.85
C GLY A 260 9.29 -9.76 6.97
N SER A 261 9.28 -10.81 6.16
CA SER A 261 10.36 -11.19 5.26
C SER A 261 9.97 -11.06 3.80
N ILE A 262 10.94 -10.70 2.96
CA ILE A 262 10.83 -10.78 1.51
C ILE A 262 11.71 -11.93 1.05
N ASN A 263 11.11 -13.02 0.59
CA ASN A 263 11.85 -14.21 0.20
C ASN A 263 11.72 -14.43 -1.29
N SER A 264 12.76 -14.08 -2.04
CA SER A 264 12.97 -14.58 -3.40
C SER A 264 14.38 -14.26 -3.89
N GLU A 265 14.83 -14.94 -4.93
CA GLU A 265 16.00 -14.53 -5.75
C GLU A 265 15.64 -13.44 -6.77
N LYS A 266 14.50 -12.76 -6.60
CA LYS A 266 13.95 -11.76 -7.53
C LYS A 266 14.11 -10.35 -6.97
N LYS A 267 14.08 -9.38 -7.88
CA LYS A 267 14.16 -7.98 -7.52
C LYS A 267 12.85 -7.48 -6.96
N PHE A 268 12.92 -6.71 -5.89
CA PHE A 268 11.79 -6.03 -5.28
C PHE A 268 12.02 -4.52 -5.23
N ASP A 269 11.35 -3.79 -6.10
CA ASP A 269 11.41 -2.34 -6.12
C ASP A 269 10.15 -1.75 -5.47
N ILE A 270 10.32 -0.65 -4.74
CA ILE A 270 9.22 0.11 -4.15
C ILE A 270 9.28 1.55 -4.65
N ALA A 271 8.13 2.09 -5.02
CA ALA A 271 7.95 3.52 -5.26
C ALA A 271 6.86 4.07 -4.35
N MET A 272 7.10 5.21 -3.71
CA MET A 272 6.04 6.05 -3.16
C MET A 272 5.57 6.99 -4.26
N ASP A 273 4.27 7.04 -4.49
CA ASP A 273 3.63 7.91 -5.47
C ASP A 273 3.77 9.39 -5.09
N ASP A 274 3.65 10.29 -6.06
CA ASP A 274 3.69 11.74 -5.79
C ASP A 274 2.47 12.23 -4.98
N SER A 275 1.34 11.51 -5.10
CA SER A 275 0.15 11.77 -4.31
C SER A 275 0.22 11.26 -2.86
N ALA A 276 1.30 10.53 -2.49
CA ALA A 276 1.46 10.01 -1.15
C ALA A 276 1.63 11.13 -0.12
N THR A 277 0.90 11.01 0.99
CA THR A 277 0.90 12.00 2.08
C THR A 277 1.15 11.39 3.44
N GLY A 278 0.85 10.10 3.61
CA GLY A 278 1.09 9.34 4.84
C GLY A 278 2.47 8.69 4.89
N LYS A 279 2.68 7.89 5.94
CA LYS A 279 3.93 7.17 6.24
C LYS A 279 3.80 5.68 6.02
N GLN A 280 4.73 5.07 5.27
CA GLN A 280 4.91 3.61 5.26
C GLN A 280 6.11 3.26 6.14
N THR A 281 5.89 2.40 7.12
CA THR A 281 6.98 1.78 7.91
C THR A 281 7.13 0.31 7.49
N ILE A 282 8.35 -0.11 7.17
CA ILE A 282 8.68 -1.50 6.85
C ILE A 282 9.79 -1.98 7.78
N LYS A 283 9.55 -3.08 8.49
CA LYS A 283 10.55 -3.79 9.29
C LYS A 283 10.85 -5.15 8.64
N LEU A 284 12.00 -5.26 7.98
CA LEU A 284 12.46 -6.48 7.33
C LEU A 284 13.19 -7.39 8.30
N THR A 285 12.64 -8.57 8.55
CA THR A 285 13.31 -9.64 9.29
C THR A 285 14.25 -10.46 8.41
N ASP A 286 13.96 -10.52 7.11
CA ASP A 286 14.80 -11.13 6.08
C ASP A 286 14.45 -10.57 4.69
N GLY A 287 15.34 -10.75 3.72
CA GLY A 287 15.22 -10.20 2.37
C GLY A 287 15.84 -8.82 2.21
N ALA A 288 15.59 -8.19 1.07
CA ALA A 288 16.02 -6.84 0.77
C ALA A 288 15.03 -6.14 -0.17
N ILE A 289 14.98 -4.81 -0.07
CA ILE A 289 14.46 -3.95 -1.13
C ILE A 289 15.63 -3.67 -2.09
N ASN A 290 15.36 -3.76 -3.38
CA ASN A 290 16.32 -3.44 -4.43
C ASN A 290 16.42 -1.94 -4.58
N ASN A 291 15.45 -1.28 -5.22
CA ASN A 291 15.40 0.17 -5.32
C ASN A 291 14.21 0.74 -4.55
N LEU A 292 14.42 1.92 -3.97
CA LEU A 292 13.39 2.69 -3.29
C LEU A 292 13.32 4.08 -3.92
N THR A 293 12.15 4.45 -4.44
CA THR A 293 11.91 5.76 -5.05
C THR A 293 10.84 6.51 -4.26
N LEU A 294 11.14 7.71 -3.79
CA LEU A 294 10.24 8.51 -2.97
C LEU A 294 9.82 9.78 -3.70
N ASN A 295 8.69 9.73 -4.41
CA ASN A 295 8.14 10.93 -5.07
C ASN A 295 7.27 11.77 -4.11
N GLY A 296 6.69 11.12 -3.09
CA GLY A 296 5.90 11.75 -2.04
C GLY A 296 5.90 10.94 -0.74
N GLY A 297 5.13 11.39 0.25
CA GLY A 297 4.92 10.72 1.54
C GLY A 297 6.19 10.54 2.39
N LYS A 298 6.10 9.68 3.41
CA LYS A 298 7.23 9.28 4.26
C LYS A 298 7.46 7.78 4.15
N PHE A 299 8.71 7.34 4.13
CA PHE A 299 9.09 5.93 4.16
C PHE A 299 10.13 5.67 5.23
N VAL A 300 9.85 4.74 6.15
CA VAL A 300 10.74 4.36 7.25
C VAL A 300 11.12 2.89 7.13
N LEU A 301 12.42 2.61 7.15
CA LEU A 301 12.95 1.25 7.01
C LEU A 301 13.69 0.80 8.28
N ALA A 302 13.39 -0.41 8.73
CA ALA A 302 14.27 -1.19 9.60
C ALA A 302 14.65 -2.46 8.84
N SER A 303 15.93 -2.78 8.74
CA SER A 303 16.43 -3.96 8.05
C SER A 303 17.81 -4.34 8.54
N ALA A 304 17.97 -5.60 8.94
CA ALA A 304 19.29 -6.15 9.27
C ALA A 304 20.16 -6.40 8.02
N LYS A 305 19.57 -6.41 6.83
CA LYS A 305 20.27 -6.56 5.54
C LYS A 305 20.30 -5.22 4.81
N ALA A 306 21.44 -4.90 4.22
CA ALA A 306 21.54 -3.72 3.38
C ALA A 306 20.55 -3.79 2.21
N THR A 307 19.95 -2.66 1.83
CA THR A 307 19.26 -2.57 0.53
C THR A 307 20.28 -2.85 -0.57
N THR A 308 19.85 -3.46 -1.66
CA THR A 308 20.80 -3.89 -2.70
C THR A 308 20.99 -2.88 -3.83
N GLY A 309 20.15 -1.83 -3.89
CA GLY A 309 20.16 -0.82 -4.94
C GLY A 309 20.02 0.61 -4.40
N MET A 310 19.45 1.50 -5.20
CA MET A 310 19.50 2.95 -4.95
C MET A 310 18.25 3.46 -4.24
N LEU A 311 18.46 4.37 -3.28
CA LEU A 311 17.41 5.26 -2.76
C LEU A 311 17.36 6.54 -3.61
N SER A 312 16.22 6.83 -4.23
CA SER A 312 15.98 8.08 -4.96
C SER A 312 14.95 8.93 -4.23
N ILE A 313 15.32 10.14 -3.80
CA ILE A 313 14.43 11.06 -3.07
C ILE A 313 14.05 12.22 -3.99
N ASN A 314 12.80 12.21 -4.46
CA ASN A 314 12.26 13.13 -5.47
C ASN A 314 11.06 13.95 -4.95
N GLY A 315 10.88 14.05 -3.64
CA GLY A 315 9.81 14.83 -3.01
C GLY A 315 9.37 14.31 -1.64
N GLY A 316 9.47 13.00 -1.39
CA GLY A 316 9.13 12.38 -0.10
C GLY A 316 10.24 12.49 0.97
N TYR A 317 10.03 11.81 2.10
CA TYR A 317 11.01 11.72 3.19
C TYR A 317 11.42 10.29 3.47
N PHE A 318 12.72 10.06 3.64
CA PHE A 318 13.27 8.77 4.07
C PHE A 318 13.74 8.80 5.53
N GLY A 319 13.42 7.78 6.31
CA GLY A 319 13.93 7.59 7.67
C GLY A 319 14.31 6.14 7.95
N VAL A 320 14.96 5.91 9.08
CA VAL A 320 15.30 4.57 9.57
C VAL A 320 14.72 4.33 10.96
N ALA A 321 14.41 3.08 11.27
CA ALA A 321 13.87 2.67 12.57
C ALA A 321 14.79 1.68 13.33
N ASP A 322 16.04 1.55 12.90
CA ASP A 322 17.09 0.80 13.60
C ASP A 322 18.48 1.38 13.29
N SER A 323 19.51 0.81 13.91
CA SER A 323 20.92 1.15 13.67
C SER A 323 21.60 0.24 12.64
N THR A 324 20.87 -0.71 12.04
CA THR A 324 21.43 -1.76 11.16
C THR A 324 21.11 -1.53 9.69
N THR A 325 20.13 -0.68 9.39
CA THR A 325 19.72 -0.36 8.04
C THR A 325 20.85 0.35 7.30
N VAL A 326 21.27 -0.23 6.19
CA VAL A 326 22.27 0.34 5.29
C VAL A 326 21.69 0.43 3.89
N ILE A 327 21.78 1.61 3.29
CA ILE A 327 21.43 1.87 1.90
C ILE A 327 22.67 1.71 1.02
N ASN A 328 22.55 1.12 -0.16
CA ASN A 328 23.73 0.92 -1.01
C ASN A 328 24.21 2.24 -1.62
N SER A 329 23.32 3.02 -2.21
CA SER A 329 23.61 4.38 -2.70
C SER A 329 22.35 5.25 -2.60
N ALA A 330 22.52 6.57 -2.52
CA ALA A 330 21.41 7.50 -2.42
C ALA A 330 21.58 8.69 -3.36
N GLN A 331 20.48 9.14 -3.94
CA GLN A 331 20.41 10.39 -4.70
C GLN A 331 19.26 11.23 -4.16
N TRP A 332 19.55 12.49 -3.88
CA TRP A 332 18.53 13.46 -3.50
C TRP A 332 18.34 14.50 -4.60
N ASN A 333 17.09 14.67 -5.01
CA ASN A 333 16.63 15.69 -5.94
C ASN A 333 15.68 16.70 -5.27
N SER A 334 14.82 16.24 -4.37
CA SER A 334 13.89 17.09 -3.59
C SER A 334 13.30 16.28 -2.43
N GLY A 335 12.62 16.96 -1.49
CA GLY A 335 12.10 16.34 -0.26
C GLY A 335 13.16 16.30 0.82
N GLY A 336 13.15 15.27 1.67
CA GLY A 336 13.99 15.28 2.86
C GLY A 336 14.28 13.94 3.51
N LEU A 337 14.77 14.03 4.74
CA LEU A 337 15.11 12.91 5.61
C LEU A 337 14.35 13.08 6.92
N LEU A 338 13.96 11.97 7.52
CA LEU A 338 13.11 11.92 8.72
C LEU A 338 13.90 11.39 9.91
N PHE A 339 13.93 12.18 10.99
CA PHE A 339 14.50 11.82 12.27
C PHE A 339 13.53 12.19 13.38
N ASP A 340 12.66 11.25 13.76
CA ASP A 340 11.80 11.44 14.92
C ASP A 340 12.59 11.38 16.24
N MET A 341 11.92 11.70 17.35
CA MET A 341 12.52 11.67 18.68
C MET A 341 13.14 10.30 19.00
N ALA A 342 12.45 9.22 18.65
CA ALA A 342 12.94 7.87 18.90
C ALA A 342 14.23 7.59 18.12
N ALA A 343 14.34 8.04 16.87
CA ALA A 343 15.55 7.92 16.08
C ALA A 343 16.73 8.64 16.75
N LEU A 344 16.55 9.88 17.21
CA LEU A 344 17.62 10.65 17.84
C LEU A 344 18.06 10.04 19.19
N GLU A 345 17.12 9.70 20.06
CA GLU A 345 17.43 9.14 21.39
C GLU A 345 18.11 7.77 21.32
N ASN A 346 17.75 6.95 20.33
CA ASN A 346 18.41 5.67 20.10
C ASN A 346 19.68 5.79 19.25
N GLY A 347 20.08 7.00 18.83
CA GLY A 347 21.25 7.25 18.01
C GLY A 347 21.18 6.60 16.63
N TYR A 348 19.97 6.46 16.08
CA TYR A 348 19.78 5.95 14.73
C TYR A 348 20.24 6.96 13.70
N LYS A 349 20.94 6.45 12.68
CA LYS A 349 21.49 7.25 11.58
C LYS A 349 21.23 6.57 10.25
N ILE A 350 21.04 7.38 9.22
CA ILE A 350 20.93 6.90 7.84
C ILE A 350 22.34 6.54 7.35
N SER A 351 22.59 5.26 7.13
CA SER A 351 23.88 4.78 6.66
C SER A 351 23.82 4.49 5.16
N VAL A 352 24.65 5.15 4.37
CA VAL A 352 24.82 4.92 2.93
C VAL A 352 26.20 4.30 2.68
N ALA A 353 26.25 3.05 2.21
CA ALA A 353 27.51 2.34 2.01
C ALA A 353 28.36 2.95 0.90
N GLY A 354 27.72 3.39 -0.20
CA GLY A 354 28.34 3.99 -1.36
C GLY A 354 28.20 5.52 -1.38
N GLU A 355 27.97 6.05 -2.57
CA GLU A 355 27.81 7.49 -2.78
C GLU A 355 26.42 7.97 -2.33
N PHE A 356 26.42 9.11 -1.63
CA PHE A 356 25.26 9.96 -1.49
C PHE A 356 25.48 11.22 -2.35
N SER A 357 24.60 11.44 -3.32
CA SER A 357 24.72 12.54 -4.29
C SER A 357 23.56 13.54 -4.14
N LYS A 358 23.88 14.84 -4.15
CA LYS A 358 22.92 15.93 -4.20
C LYS A 358 22.75 16.41 -5.64
N ILE A 359 21.73 15.92 -6.33
CA ILE A 359 21.51 16.21 -7.76
C ILE A 359 20.47 17.32 -7.99
N GLY A 360 19.70 17.67 -6.95
CA GLY A 360 18.71 18.73 -6.99
C GLY A 360 19.24 20.08 -6.49
N ASP A 361 18.54 21.15 -6.89
CA ASP A 361 18.77 22.49 -6.37
C ASP A 361 18.07 22.68 -5.01
N GLY A 362 18.64 23.53 -4.15
CA GLY A 362 18.08 23.87 -2.85
C GLY A 362 18.68 23.10 -1.68
N GLN A 363 17.97 23.13 -0.53
CA GLN A 363 18.37 22.47 0.71
C GLN A 363 17.55 21.19 0.93
N ILE A 364 18.22 20.15 1.42
CA ILE A 364 17.60 18.93 1.94
C ILE A 364 16.94 19.25 3.27
N GLU A 365 15.67 18.90 3.39
CA GLU A 365 14.96 19.07 4.66
C GLU A 365 15.31 17.93 5.63
N ILE A 366 15.73 18.28 6.84
CA ILE A 366 15.81 17.37 7.98
C ILE A 366 14.56 17.58 8.82
N ASN A 367 13.62 16.64 8.72
CA ASN A 367 12.34 16.68 9.38
C ASN A 367 12.42 16.00 10.74
N PHE A 368 12.27 16.79 11.81
CA PHE A 368 12.31 16.32 13.20
C PHE A 368 10.95 15.89 13.76
N ASP A 369 9.95 15.73 12.88
CA ASP A 369 8.61 15.20 13.17
C ASP A 369 7.89 15.88 14.38
N GLY A 370 8.14 17.17 14.59
CA GLY A 370 7.52 17.95 15.66
C GLY A 370 8.29 17.97 16.98
N LEU A 371 9.58 17.62 16.98
CA LEU A 371 10.44 17.66 18.16
C LEU A 371 10.46 19.04 18.83
N ASP A 372 10.35 19.04 20.16
CA ASP A 372 10.72 20.18 21.01
C ASP A 372 12.20 20.05 21.40
N GLY A 373 13.04 20.95 20.91
CA GLY A 373 14.48 20.91 21.12
C GLY A 373 14.95 21.46 22.46
N THR A 374 14.05 21.92 23.35
CA THR A 374 14.39 22.58 24.62
C THR A 374 15.34 21.74 25.48
N ASP A 375 15.06 20.45 25.61
CA ASP A 375 15.83 19.53 26.45
C ASP A 375 17.13 19.04 25.78
N TYR A 376 17.30 19.33 24.50
CA TYR A 376 18.42 18.87 23.69
C TYR A 376 19.36 20.01 23.27
N ILE A 377 19.20 21.22 23.82
CA ILE A 377 20.13 22.33 23.56
C ILE A 377 21.55 21.95 24.00
N GLY A 378 22.50 22.11 23.08
CA GLY A 378 23.90 21.74 23.25
C GLY A 378 24.22 20.27 22.95
N TYR A 379 23.21 19.44 22.68
CA TYR A 379 23.43 18.05 22.26
C TYR A 379 23.73 18.00 20.76
N THR A 380 24.59 17.05 20.39
CA THR A 380 24.95 16.75 19.00
C THR A 380 24.55 15.32 18.65
N PHE A 381 23.92 15.14 17.51
CA PHE A 381 23.48 13.85 16.99
C PHE A 381 24.08 13.61 15.60
N ASP A 382 24.58 12.39 15.36
CA ASP A 382 24.95 11.95 14.02
C ASP A 382 23.70 11.54 13.25
N LEU A 383 23.49 12.13 12.08
CA LEU A 383 22.29 11.91 11.27
C LEU A 383 22.56 10.98 10.09
N ILE A 384 23.65 11.22 9.36
CA ILE A 384 23.95 10.50 8.12
C ILE A 384 25.41 10.09 8.12
N SER A 385 25.71 8.90 7.60
CA SER A 385 27.07 8.54 7.22
C SER A 385 27.10 7.96 5.82
N ALA A 386 28.04 8.40 4.98
CA ALA A 386 28.16 7.96 3.59
C ALA A 386 29.56 7.42 3.25
N GLY A 387 29.64 6.53 2.25
CA GLY A 387 30.91 6.04 1.69
C GLY A 387 31.63 7.12 0.87
N SER A 388 30.88 7.91 0.12
CA SER A 388 31.34 9.14 -0.55
C SER A 388 30.20 10.16 -0.64
N LEU A 389 30.55 11.42 -0.82
CA LEU A 389 29.62 12.53 -1.00
C LEU A 389 29.88 13.16 -2.36
N ALA A 390 28.81 13.46 -3.10
CA ALA A 390 28.86 14.19 -4.36
C ALA A 390 27.97 15.42 -4.30
N ASP A 391 28.50 16.57 -4.74
CA ASP A 391 27.81 17.85 -4.87
C ASP A 391 27.28 18.46 -3.55
N PHE A 392 27.88 18.06 -2.43
CA PHE A 392 27.67 18.68 -1.12
C PHE A 392 28.73 19.75 -0.82
N ASN A 393 28.30 20.84 -0.20
CA ASN A 393 29.13 21.83 0.47
C ASN A 393 29.64 21.28 1.81
N THR A 394 30.74 20.53 1.75
CA THR A 394 31.38 19.95 2.94
C THR A 394 32.04 20.99 3.86
N GLY A 395 32.20 22.24 3.40
CA GLY A 395 32.72 23.34 4.21
C GLY A 395 31.66 24.11 5.01
N ASP A 396 30.40 24.02 4.59
CA ASP A 396 29.25 24.68 5.23
C ASP A 396 27.98 23.85 4.98
N ALA A 397 27.70 22.92 5.89
CA ALA A 397 26.57 22.01 5.75
C ALA A 397 25.22 22.73 5.82
N ASP A 398 25.13 23.86 6.51
CA ASP A 398 23.90 24.66 6.58
C ASP A 398 23.52 25.23 5.20
N ALA A 399 24.43 25.29 4.23
CA ALA A 399 24.10 25.64 2.84
C ALA A 399 23.29 24.55 2.11
N ASP A 400 23.40 23.29 2.54
CA ASP A 400 22.73 22.15 1.92
C ASP A 400 21.58 21.57 2.74
N PHE A 401 21.51 21.86 4.04
CA PHE A 401 20.52 21.27 4.93
C PHE A 401 19.73 22.35 5.67
N THR A 402 18.46 22.08 5.90
CA THR A 402 17.59 22.93 6.71
C THR A 402 16.71 22.09 7.62
N ALA A 403 16.47 22.55 8.84
CA ALA A 403 15.59 21.87 9.78
C ALA A 403 14.15 22.27 9.57
N VAL A 404 13.26 21.29 9.57
CA VAL A 404 11.80 21.50 9.55
C VAL A 404 11.15 20.73 10.69
N ASN A 405 10.02 21.25 11.17
CA ASN A 405 9.26 20.69 12.29
C ASN A 405 10.10 20.48 13.57
N LEU A 406 11.03 21.41 13.83
CA LEU A 406 11.72 21.57 15.11
C LEU A 406 11.17 22.81 15.81
N THR A 407 10.89 22.71 17.10
CA THR A 407 10.41 23.84 17.92
C THR A 407 11.38 24.14 19.06
N ASN A 408 11.39 25.38 19.54
CA ASN A 408 12.18 25.88 20.68
C ASN A 408 13.72 25.70 20.61
N ALA A 409 14.25 25.30 19.45
CA ALA A 409 15.68 25.21 19.18
C ALA A 409 16.01 25.62 17.75
N LEU A 410 17.26 26.01 17.52
CA LEU A 410 17.87 26.09 16.19
C LEU A 410 18.64 24.79 15.93
N ALA A 411 18.69 24.36 14.68
CA ALA A 411 19.54 23.25 14.26
C ALA A 411 20.74 23.81 13.50
N LYS A 412 21.93 23.34 13.86
CA LYS A 412 23.17 23.65 13.17
C LYS A 412 23.79 22.38 12.62
N PHE A 413 23.96 22.33 11.31
CA PHE A 413 24.49 21.17 10.62
C PHE A 413 25.99 21.30 10.43
N ALA A 414 26.70 20.18 10.58
CA ALA A 414 28.13 20.14 10.33
C ALA A 414 28.54 18.79 9.75
N TRP A 415 29.40 18.84 8.74
CA TRP A 415 30.12 17.67 8.25
C TRP A 415 31.36 17.44 9.11
N ASN A 416 31.52 16.20 9.56
CA ASN A 416 32.78 15.68 10.06
C ASN A 416 33.18 14.50 9.17
N ASP A 417 34.13 14.75 8.27
CA ASP A 417 34.47 13.90 7.13
C ASP A 417 33.23 13.55 6.27
N LYS A 418 32.67 12.36 6.46
CA LYS A 418 31.52 11.82 5.71
C LYS A 418 30.30 11.58 6.58
N THR A 419 30.33 12.11 7.80
CA THR A 419 29.24 12.02 8.77
C THR A 419 28.61 13.40 8.94
N LEU A 420 27.32 13.51 8.65
CA LEU A 420 26.53 14.70 8.94
C LEU A 420 26.07 14.61 10.39
N SER A 421 26.26 15.70 11.12
CA SER A 421 25.73 15.86 12.48
C SER A 421 24.84 17.10 12.57
N VAL A 422 23.96 17.11 13.56
CA VAL A 422 23.19 18.29 13.98
C VAL A 422 23.50 18.61 15.43
N THR A 423 23.72 19.89 15.73
CA THR A 423 23.75 20.41 17.10
C THR A 423 22.57 21.34 17.32
N PHE A 424 21.83 21.16 18.41
CA PHE A 424 20.73 22.06 18.73
C PHE A 424 21.22 23.26 19.54
N GLU A 425 20.93 24.46 19.06
CA GLU A 425 21.36 25.73 19.65
C GLU A 425 20.17 26.51 20.20
N GLN A 426 20.42 27.31 21.25
CA GLN A 426 19.38 28.12 21.87
C GLN A 426 18.91 29.22 20.90
N ILE A 427 17.59 29.43 20.82
CA ILE A 427 17.04 30.61 20.13
C ILE A 427 17.46 31.85 20.91
N PRO A 428 18.17 32.83 20.30
CA PRO A 428 18.59 34.03 21.01
C PRO A 428 17.41 34.76 21.64
N GLU A 429 17.48 35.02 22.94
CA GLU A 429 16.44 35.78 23.62
C GLU A 429 16.29 37.19 23.00
N PRO A 430 15.08 37.78 23.01
CA PRO A 430 14.85 39.13 22.47
C PRO A 430 15.80 40.19 23.06
N ALA A 431 16.19 40.03 24.33
CA ALA A 431 17.13 40.92 24.99
C ALA A 431 18.55 40.83 24.42
N THR A 432 19.01 39.64 24.03
CA THR A 432 20.29 39.41 23.37
C THR A 432 20.32 40.08 22.00
N ILE A 433 19.24 39.95 21.23
CA ILE A 433 19.08 40.62 19.94
C ILE A 433 19.08 42.14 20.13
N ALA A 434 18.31 42.66 21.10
CA ALA A 434 18.26 44.09 21.41
C ALA A 434 19.62 44.65 21.86
N ALA A 435 20.41 43.88 22.62
CA ALA A 435 21.75 44.27 23.05
C ALA A 435 22.73 44.37 21.87
N LEU A 436 22.68 43.44 20.91
CA LEU A 436 23.46 43.52 19.67
C LEU A 436 23.11 44.76 18.86
N PHE A 437 21.83 45.06 18.67
CA PHE A 437 21.40 46.28 17.98
C PHE A 437 21.79 47.55 18.76
N GLY A 438 21.68 47.53 20.09
CA GLY A 438 22.13 48.62 20.95
C GLY A 438 23.65 48.88 20.83
N ALA A 439 24.45 47.82 20.81
CA ALA A 439 25.90 47.91 20.64
C ALA A 439 26.31 48.44 19.25
N ALA A 440 25.63 47.98 18.18
CA ALA A 440 25.85 48.50 16.83
C ALA A 440 25.49 49.99 16.73
N ALA A 441 24.35 50.40 17.31
CA ALA A 441 23.95 51.80 17.36
C ALA A 441 24.99 52.67 18.10
N LEU A 442 25.52 52.20 19.23
CA LEU A 442 26.60 52.87 19.96
C LEU A 442 27.87 52.99 19.11
N PHE A 443 28.27 51.93 18.39
CA PHE A 443 29.42 51.97 17.50
C PHE A 443 29.27 53.02 16.38
N PHE A 444 28.08 53.13 15.76
CA PHE A 444 27.79 54.17 14.77
C PHE A 444 27.81 55.59 15.38
N VAL A 445 27.30 55.76 16.61
CA VAL A 445 27.35 57.04 17.33
C VAL A 445 28.80 57.44 17.64
N PHE A 446 29.65 56.50 18.09
CA PHE A 446 31.06 56.77 18.34
C PHE A 446 31.86 57.03 17.05
N ARG A 447 31.50 56.39 15.93
CA ARG A 447 32.07 56.68 14.61
C ARG A 447 31.70 58.08 14.11
N ARG A 448 30.46 58.54 14.35
CA ARG A 448 30.00 59.88 13.96
C ARG A 448 30.61 61.00 14.81
N LYS A 449 31.04 60.73 16.05
CA LYS A 449 31.75 61.70 16.90
C LYS A 449 33.25 61.83 16.60
N ARG A 450 33.82 60.97 15.75
CA ARG A 450 35.23 61.00 15.33
C ARG A 450 35.45 61.48 13.89
N ALA A 451 34.38 61.79 13.15
CA ALA A 451 34.43 62.33 11.79
C ALA A 451 34.26 63.85 11.77
#